data_AF-A0A816GK84-F1
#
_entry.id   AF-A0A816GK84-F1
#
_cell.length_a   1.000
_cell.length_b   1.000
_cell.length_c   1.000
_cell.angle_alpha   90.00
_cell.angle_beta   90.00
_cell.angle_gamma   90.00
#
_symmetry.space_group_name_H-M   'P 1'
#
loop_
_entity.id
_entity.type
_entity.pdbx_description
1 polymer ?
#
loop_
_entity_poly.entity_id
_entity_poly.type
_entity_poly.pdbx_seq_one_letter_code
_entity_poly.pdbx_strand_id
1 'polypeptide(L)'
;PIYIKINSACLRDQLAHHSEESQARRIDIFQELILKRYGFILNACVSRKDENIYYVHISGGMLVYIISDVYNVHYNSQPTRVITSGLTVDSHSSHLDCGFYWCWNFCLGKKWRSSQTGDEKYQDIMLADFRAFCDNDNNRLVNFWNEVNNMANQKLAEKEQQSNSDD
;
A
#
# COMPACT_ATOMS: atom_id res chain seq x y z
N PRO A 1 2.28 9.83 13.13
CA PRO A 1 1.78 9.18 11.90
C PRO A 1 0.25 9.15 11.94
N ILE A 2 -0.40 9.34 10.79
CA ILE A 2 -1.84 9.24 10.62
C ILE A 2 -2.11 7.85 10.04
N TYR A 3 -2.84 6.99 10.74
CA TYR A 3 -3.22 5.69 10.21
C TYR A 3 -4.41 5.86 9.24
N ILE A 4 -4.30 5.25 8.06
CA ILE A 4 -5.32 5.24 7.02
C ILE A 4 -5.65 3.77 6.74
N LYS A 5 -6.81 3.33 7.22
CA LYS A 5 -7.30 1.96 7.02
C LYS A 5 -7.77 1.78 5.58
N ILE A 6 -7.43 0.64 4.97
CA ILE A 6 -8.05 0.21 3.71
C ILE A 6 -9.39 -0.45 4.03
N ASN A 7 -10.44 -0.09 3.29
CA ASN A 7 -11.73 -0.76 3.38
C ASN A 7 -11.59 -2.20 2.84
N SER A 8 -11.31 -3.14 3.73
CA SER A 8 -11.12 -4.55 3.39
C SER A 8 -12.42 -5.28 3.07
N ALA A 9 -13.56 -4.76 3.51
CA ALA A 9 -14.86 -5.38 3.29
C ALA A 9 -15.19 -5.47 1.79
N CYS A 10 -14.87 -4.43 1.02
CA CYS A 10 -15.15 -4.41 -0.41
C CYS A 10 -14.19 -5.30 -1.25
N LEU A 11 -13.12 -5.80 -0.65
CA LEU A 11 -12.16 -6.70 -1.30
C LEU A 11 -12.33 -8.16 -0.88
N ARG A 12 -13.14 -8.43 0.14
CA ARG A 12 -13.28 -9.76 0.76
C ARG A 12 -13.75 -10.82 -0.24
N ASP A 13 -14.79 -10.53 -1.02
CA ASP A 13 -15.34 -11.46 -2.01
C ASP A 13 -14.32 -11.81 -3.10
N GLN A 14 -13.46 -10.86 -3.45
CA GLN A 14 -12.42 -11.07 -4.46
C GLN A 14 -11.26 -11.93 -3.98
N LEU A 15 -11.05 -11.96 -2.66
CA LEU A 15 -9.96 -12.67 -2.01
C LEU A 15 -10.39 -14.02 -1.44
N ALA A 16 -11.70 -14.27 -1.33
CA ALA A 16 -12.29 -15.44 -0.68
C ALA A 16 -11.82 -16.79 -1.25
N HIS A 17 -11.43 -16.85 -2.53
CA HIS A 17 -10.98 -18.08 -3.19
C HIS A 17 -9.49 -18.40 -3.00
N HIS A 18 -8.72 -17.52 -2.36
CA HIS A 18 -7.29 -17.67 -2.18
C HIS A 18 -6.95 -18.13 -0.74
N SER A 19 -5.84 -18.84 -0.56
CA SER A 19 -5.30 -19.15 0.77
C SER A 19 -4.91 -17.86 1.51
N GLU A 20 -4.90 -17.88 2.84
CA GLU A 20 -4.57 -16.70 3.66
C GLU A 20 -3.20 -16.10 3.32
N GLU A 21 -2.18 -16.93 3.12
CA GLU A 21 -0.85 -16.49 2.69
C GLU A 21 -0.89 -15.79 1.32
N SER A 22 -1.67 -16.33 0.37
CA SER A 22 -1.85 -15.71 -0.94
C SER A 22 -2.64 -14.39 -0.83
N GLN A 23 -3.64 -14.32 0.04
CA GLN A 23 -4.39 -13.09 0.30
C GLN A 23 -3.48 -12.00 0.87
N ALA A 24 -2.68 -12.31 1.89
CA ALA A 24 -1.75 -11.38 2.51
C ALA A 24 -0.75 -10.81 1.49
N ARG A 25 -0.14 -11.68 0.67
CA ARG A 25 0.79 -11.26 -0.39
C ARG A 25 0.12 -10.38 -1.45
N ARG A 26 -1.12 -10.70 -1.83
CA ARG A 26 -1.89 -9.90 -2.80
C ARG A 26 -2.22 -8.52 -2.24
N ILE A 27 -2.60 -8.45 -0.97
CA ILE A 27 -2.83 -7.19 -0.26
C ILE A 27 -1.55 -6.37 -0.22
N ASP A 28 -0.41 -6.96 0.15
CA ASP A 28 0.88 -6.24 0.19
C ASP A 28 1.22 -5.62 -1.17
N ILE A 29 1.14 -6.41 -2.24
CA ILE A 29 1.38 -5.92 -3.61
C ILE A 29 0.38 -4.81 -3.97
N PHE A 30 -0.88 -4.96 -3.58
CA PHE A 30 -1.89 -3.95 -3.86
C PHE A 30 -1.62 -2.64 -3.12
N GLN A 31 -1.14 -2.70 -1.85
CA GLN A 31 -0.71 -1.51 -1.13
C GLN A 31 0.40 -0.75 -1.89
N GLU A 32 1.38 -1.47 -2.45
CA GLU A 32 2.43 -0.86 -3.27
C GLU A 32 1.88 -0.20 -4.55
N LEU A 33 0.92 -0.85 -5.20
CA LEU A 33 0.30 -0.34 -6.41
C LEU A 33 -0.56 0.91 -6.14
N ILE A 34 -1.26 0.96 -5.01
CA ILE A 34 -1.96 2.17 -4.55
C ILE A 34 -0.95 3.31 -4.37
N LEU A 35 0.13 3.06 -3.65
CA LEU A 35 1.18 4.06 -3.41
C LEU A 35 1.77 4.57 -4.73
N LYS A 36 2.10 3.67 -5.66
CA LYS A 36 2.58 4.01 -6.99
C LYS A 36 1.58 4.88 -7.77
N ARG A 37 0.28 4.57 -7.70
CA ARG A 37 -0.78 5.37 -8.34
C ARG A 37 -0.84 6.80 -7.80
N TYR A 38 -0.58 6.97 -6.51
CA TYR A 38 -0.53 8.27 -5.85
C TYR A 38 0.83 8.99 -5.96
N GLY A 39 1.77 8.48 -6.77
CA GLY A 39 3.06 9.13 -6.97
C GLY A 39 4.05 8.92 -5.81
N PHE A 40 3.85 7.89 -4.99
CA PHE A 40 4.84 7.47 -4.00
C PHE A 40 5.89 6.55 -4.65
N ILE A 41 7.14 6.76 -4.26
CA ILE A 41 8.30 5.99 -4.71
C ILE A 41 8.93 5.32 -3.50
N LEU A 42 9.27 4.04 -3.65
CA LEU A 42 9.98 3.28 -2.63
C LEU A 42 11.34 3.93 -2.33
N ASN A 43 11.59 4.22 -1.05
CA ASN A 43 12.88 4.77 -0.63
C ASN A 43 13.95 3.67 -0.50
N ALA A 44 14.48 3.24 -1.64
CA ALA A 44 15.43 2.12 -1.70
C ALA A 44 16.76 2.38 -0.96
N CYS A 45 17.13 3.64 -0.67
CA CYS A 45 18.39 3.95 0.02
C CYS A 45 18.37 3.65 1.52
N VAL A 46 17.19 3.47 2.12
CA VAL A 46 17.00 3.19 3.56
C VAL A 46 16.72 1.70 3.81
N SER A 47 16.68 0.88 2.76
CA SER A 47 16.53 -0.58 2.86
C SER A 47 17.80 -1.29 3.35
N ARG A 48 18.41 -0.84 4.45
CA ARG A 48 19.27 -1.71 5.27
C ARG A 48 18.36 -2.69 6.00
N LYS A 49 18.89 -3.88 6.29
CA LYS A 49 18.17 -5.10 6.72
C LYS A 49 17.27 -4.97 7.97
N ASP A 50 17.21 -3.79 8.59
CA ASP A 50 16.64 -3.56 9.92
C ASP A 50 15.69 -2.34 9.99
N GLU A 51 15.33 -1.70 8.87
CA GLU A 51 14.49 -0.48 8.88
C GLU A 51 13.15 -0.67 8.14
N ASN A 52 12.09 -0.03 8.66
CA ASN A 52 10.74 -0.08 8.05
C ASN A 52 10.79 0.40 6.59
N ILE A 53 9.96 -0.19 5.73
CA ILE A 53 9.85 0.23 4.33
C ILE A 53 9.09 1.57 4.27
N TYR A 54 9.80 2.63 3.89
CA TYR A 54 9.22 3.96 3.65
C TYR A 54 9.10 4.27 2.16
N TYR A 55 8.02 4.96 1.82
CA TYR A 55 7.77 5.52 0.51
C TYR A 55 7.72 7.04 0.62
N VAL A 56 8.34 7.72 -0.35
CA VAL A 56 8.35 9.18 -0.44
C VAL A 56 7.51 9.59 -1.63
N HIS A 57 6.59 10.53 -1.44
CA HIS A 57 5.86 11.11 -2.56
C HIS A 57 6.82 11.89 -3.48
N ILE A 58 6.58 11.93 -4.79
CA ILE A 58 7.42 12.67 -5.76
C ILE A 58 7.60 14.16 -5.45
N SER A 59 6.65 14.76 -4.72
CA SER A 59 6.77 16.15 -4.25
C SER A 59 7.79 16.30 -3.10
N GLY A 60 8.17 15.20 -2.49
CA GLY A 60 9.03 15.10 -1.32
C GLY A 60 8.37 15.47 0.00
N GLY A 61 7.17 16.08 0.00
CA GLY A 61 6.51 16.59 1.21
C GLY A 61 5.79 15.54 2.07
N MET A 62 5.61 14.32 1.57
CA MET A 62 4.79 13.29 2.21
C MET A 62 5.54 11.96 2.23
N LEU A 63 5.41 11.24 3.34
CA LEU A 63 5.98 9.92 3.57
C LEU A 63 4.86 8.94 3.94
N VAL A 64 4.97 7.71 3.48
CA VAL A 64 4.10 6.61 3.91
C VAL A 64 4.97 5.42 4.25
N TYR A 65 4.67 4.70 5.33
CA TYR A 65 5.18 3.35 5.53
C TYR A 65 4.04 2.35 5.68
N ILE A 66 4.31 1.13 5.25
CA ILE A 66 3.41 -0.02 5.39
C ILE A 66 4.02 -0.99 6.40
N ILE A 67 3.15 -1.60 7.19
CA ILE A 67 3.52 -2.74 8.02
C ILE A 67 3.10 -3.97 7.23
N SER A 68 4.07 -4.70 6.68
CA SER A 68 3.85 -5.98 6.02
C SER A 68 4.58 -7.07 6.79
N ASP A 69 3.90 -8.20 6.97
CA ASP A 69 4.44 -9.40 7.60
C ASP A 69 5.37 -10.17 6.63
N VAL A 70 5.27 -9.90 5.32
CA VAL A 70 6.11 -10.51 4.27
C VAL A 70 7.48 -9.83 4.20
N TYR A 71 7.55 -8.53 4.46
CA TYR A 71 8.79 -7.75 4.36
C TYR A 71 9.53 -7.54 5.69
N ASN A 72 8.88 -7.77 6.84
CA ASN A 72 9.53 -7.67 8.16
C ASN A 72 10.23 -8.98 8.55
N VAL A 73 11.49 -9.11 8.18
CA VAL A 73 12.31 -10.32 8.42
C VAL A 73 12.78 -10.45 9.90
N HIS A 74 12.64 -9.41 10.74
CA HIS A 74 13.29 -9.39 12.06
C HIS A 74 12.39 -9.37 13.32
N TYR A 75 11.06 -9.25 13.21
CA TYR A 75 10.21 -9.39 14.40
C TYR A 75 9.83 -10.86 14.60
N ASN A 76 10.76 -11.61 15.20
CA ASN A 76 10.56 -13.01 15.56
C ASN A 76 9.29 -13.18 16.42
N SER A 77 8.38 -14.00 15.88
CA SER A 77 7.33 -14.76 16.57
C SER A 77 5.86 -14.25 16.54
N GLN A 78 5.53 -13.11 15.92
CA GLN A 78 4.12 -12.68 15.78
C GLN A 78 3.90 -11.86 14.47
N PRO A 79 2.74 -11.96 13.80
CA PRO A 79 2.41 -11.08 12.68
C PRO A 79 2.42 -9.62 13.17
N THR A 80 3.23 -8.76 12.55
CA THR A 80 3.42 -7.36 12.95
C THR A 80 2.12 -6.55 12.77
N ARG A 81 1.28 -6.94 11.78
CA ARG A 81 -0.08 -6.41 11.61
C ARG A 81 -0.95 -6.59 12.86
N VAL A 82 -0.74 -7.66 13.64
CA VAL A 82 -1.53 -8.01 14.84
C VAL A 82 -1.09 -7.23 16.09
N ILE A 83 0.13 -6.68 16.12
CA ILE A 83 0.65 -5.99 17.32
C ILE A 83 0.19 -4.52 17.37
N THR A 84 0.04 -3.85 16.22
CA THR A 84 -0.33 -2.41 16.20
C THR A 84 -1.84 -2.18 16.25
N SER A 85 -2.67 -3.22 16.12
CA SER A 85 -4.10 -3.18 16.45
C SER A 85 -4.38 -3.13 17.97
N GLY A 86 -3.35 -2.87 18.79
CA GLY A 86 -3.37 -2.78 20.26
C GLY A 86 -4.22 -1.67 20.89
N LEU A 87 -5.42 -1.41 20.37
CA LEU A 87 -6.53 -0.87 21.16
C LEU A 87 -7.61 -1.92 21.46
N THR A 88 -7.65 -3.07 20.76
CA THR A 88 -8.33 -4.30 21.20
C THR A 88 -7.74 -5.48 20.42
N VAL A 89 -7.21 -6.49 21.12
CA VAL A 89 -6.91 -7.79 20.49
C VAL A 89 -8.25 -8.48 20.29
N ASP A 90 -8.95 -8.09 19.24
CA ASP A 90 -10.12 -8.83 18.78
C ASP A 90 -9.57 -10.05 18.04
N SER A 91 -9.93 -11.23 18.53
CA SER A 91 -9.53 -12.56 18.03
C SER A 91 -10.02 -12.86 16.59
N HIS A 92 -10.35 -11.82 15.82
CA HIS A 92 -10.89 -11.81 14.45
C HIS A 92 -10.15 -10.85 13.50
N SER A 93 -9.00 -10.29 13.90
CA SER A 93 -8.17 -9.45 13.00
C SER A 93 -7.74 -10.28 11.80
N SER A 94 -8.42 -10.09 10.68
CA SER A 94 -8.11 -10.78 9.43
C SER A 94 -6.80 -10.23 8.86
N HIS A 95 -6.05 -11.03 8.09
CA HIS A 95 -4.90 -10.52 7.33
C HIS A 95 -5.27 -9.37 6.36
N LEU A 96 -6.57 -9.17 6.14
CA LEU A 96 -7.12 -8.07 5.35
C LEU A 96 -7.18 -6.74 6.12
N ASP A 97 -7.03 -6.73 7.45
CA ASP A 97 -6.94 -5.50 8.25
C ASP A 97 -5.58 -4.84 8.03
N CYS A 98 -5.52 -4.07 6.95
CA CYS A 98 -4.33 -3.42 6.45
C CYS A 98 -4.56 -1.91 6.27
N GLY A 99 -3.46 -1.16 6.21
CA GLY A 99 -3.52 0.28 6.05
C GLY A 99 -2.14 0.90 5.90
N PHE A 100 -2.13 2.23 5.86
CA PHE A 100 -0.97 3.05 5.63
C PHE A 100 -0.71 3.95 6.83
N TYR A 101 0.56 4.16 7.16
CA TYR A 101 0.97 5.16 8.15
C TYR A 101 1.52 6.37 7.42
N TRP A 102 0.69 7.40 7.34
CA TRP A 102 1.00 8.65 6.67
C TRP A 102 1.74 9.62 7.59
N CYS A 103 2.79 10.25 7.06
CA CYS A 103 3.59 11.24 7.76
C CYS A 103 3.87 12.42 6.83
N TRP A 104 3.88 13.62 7.40
CA TRP A 104 4.44 14.79 6.72
C TRP A 104 5.97 14.71 6.73
N ASN A 105 6.61 15.01 5.61
CA ASN A 105 8.05 15.12 5.54
C ASN A 105 8.49 16.52 5.97
N PHE A 106 8.85 16.66 7.25
CA PHE A 106 9.36 17.92 7.79
C PHE A 106 10.84 18.18 7.46
N CYS A 107 11.59 17.18 6.98
CA CYS A 107 13.01 17.30 6.66
C CYS A 107 13.27 18.15 5.41
N LEU A 108 12.24 18.42 4.60
CA LEU A 108 12.32 19.48 3.60
C LEU A 108 12.14 20.83 4.30
N GLY A 109 13.16 21.68 4.26
CA GLY A 109 13.04 23.07 4.71
C GLY A 109 12.14 23.88 3.78
N LYS A 110 11.51 24.96 4.28
CA LYS A 110 10.68 25.87 3.46
C LYS A 110 11.42 26.41 2.22
N LYS A 111 12.75 26.52 2.28
CA LYS A 111 13.62 26.97 1.18
C LYS A 111 13.59 26.08 -0.07
N TRP A 112 13.25 24.80 0.06
CA TRP A 112 13.19 23.85 -1.06
C TRP A 112 11.75 23.47 -1.46
N ARG A 113 10.75 24.04 -0.75
CA ARG A 113 9.35 23.94 -1.12
C ARG A 113 9.01 25.11 -2.04
N SER A 114 8.56 24.79 -3.25
CA SER A 114 8.01 25.72 -4.22
C SER A 114 6.58 25.27 -4.53
N SER A 115 5.79 26.12 -5.19
CA SER A 115 4.48 25.71 -5.73
C SER A 115 4.59 24.49 -6.67
N GLN A 116 5.76 24.21 -7.24
CA GLN A 116 6.02 23.05 -8.08
C GLN A 116 6.34 21.78 -7.28
N THR A 117 6.77 21.89 -6.02
CA THR A 117 7.11 20.76 -5.12
C THR A 117 6.03 20.49 -4.05
N GLY A 118 4.81 21.00 -4.23
CA GLY A 118 3.66 20.76 -3.36
C GLY A 118 3.64 21.68 -2.14
N ASP A 119 2.74 22.66 -2.17
CA ASP A 119 2.44 23.48 -1.00
C ASP A 119 1.64 22.70 0.05
N GLU A 120 1.45 23.28 1.23
CA GLU A 120 0.72 22.63 2.35
C GLU A 120 -0.73 22.29 1.94
N LYS A 121 -1.35 23.13 1.09
CA LYS A 121 -2.70 22.91 0.60
C LYS A 121 -2.80 21.65 -0.28
N TYR A 122 -1.84 21.43 -1.18
CA TYR A 122 -1.78 20.22 -2.00
C TYR A 122 -1.64 18.97 -1.13
N GLN A 123 -0.81 19.03 -0.09
CA GLN A 123 -0.60 17.94 0.85
C GLN A 123 -1.90 17.54 1.57
N ASP A 124 -2.68 18.52 2.02
CA ASP A 124 -3.99 18.28 2.65
C ASP A 124 -5.01 17.69 1.67
N ILE A 125 -5.08 18.21 0.44
CA ILE A 125 -5.95 17.69 -0.62
C ILE A 125 -5.59 16.25 -0.95
N MET A 126 -4.30 15.93 -1.06
CA MET A 126 -3.85 14.57 -1.34
C MET A 126 -4.23 13.61 -0.22
N LEU A 127 -4.01 13.99 1.04
CA LEU A 127 -4.40 13.16 2.18
C LEU A 127 -5.91 12.90 2.21
N ALA A 128 -6.72 13.93 1.90
CA ALA A 128 -8.17 13.80 1.82
C ALA A 128 -8.60 12.84 0.70
N ASP A 129 -8.06 13.00 -0.51
CA ASP A 129 -8.36 12.10 -1.64
C ASP A 129 -7.89 10.67 -1.38
N PHE A 130 -6.70 10.50 -0.77
CA PHE A 130 -6.15 9.20 -0.43
C PHE A 130 -7.03 8.45 0.59
N ARG A 131 -7.57 9.15 1.59
CA ARG A 131 -8.55 8.60 2.53
C ARG A 131 -9.84 8.18 1.84
N ALA A 132 -10.42 9.05 1.01
CA ALA A 132 -11.64 8.75 0.26
C ALA A 132 -11.43 7.52 -0.64
N PHE A 133 -10.29 7.46 -1.34
CA PHE A 133 -9.92 6.29 -2.14
C PHE A 133 -9.82 5.02 -1.29
N CYS A 134 -9.13 5.05 -0.15
CA CYS A 134 -9.00 3.88 0.74
C CYS A 134 -10.33 3.44 1.36
N ASP A 135 -11.29 4.36 1.52
CA ASP A 135 -12.65 4.06 2.01
C ASP A 135 -13.56 3.45 0.92
N ASN A 136 -13.02 3.28 -0.30
CA ASN A 136 -13.76 2.86 -1.48
C ASN A 136 -14.82 3.87 -1.93
N ASP A 137 -14.60 5.17 -1.69
CA ASP A 137 -15.45 6.23 -2.20
C ASP A 137 -15.60 6.12 -3.73
N ASN A 138 -16.83 6.25 -4.22
CA ASN A 138 -17.20 6.08 -5.62
C ASN A 138 -16.70 4.75 -6.25
N ASN A 139 -16.57 3.69 -5.45
CA ASN A 139 -16.05 2.37 -5.84
C ASN A 139 -14.62 2.41 -6.43
N ARG A 140 -13.84 3.46 -6.15
CA ARG A 140 -12.52 3.66 -6.76
C ARG A 140 -11.53 2.57 -6.37
N LEU A 141 -11.58 2.08 -5.13
CA LEU A 141 -10.67 1.04 -4.63
C LEU A 141 -10.92 -0.30 -5.34
N VAL A 142 -12.19 -0.73 -5.38
CA VAL A 142 -12.60 -1.99 -6.04
C VAL A 142 -12.33 -1.93 -7.53
N ASN A 143 -12.64 -0.80 -8.18
CA ASN A 143 -12.37 -0.63 -9.60
C ASN A 143 -10.86 -0.73 -9.90
N PHE A 144 -10.01 -0.12 -9.07
CA PHE A 144 -8.56 -0.23 -9.23
C PHE A 144 -8.05 -1.66 -8.99
N TRP A 145 -8.61 -2.37 -8.01
CA TRP A 145 -8.28 -3.77 -7.78
C TRP A 145 -8.60 -4.65 -9.01
N ASN A 146 -9.79 -4.48 -9.60
CA ASN A 146 -10.18 -5.17 -10.83
C ASN A 146 -9.24 -4.85 -12.00
N GLU A 147 -8.89 -3.58 -12.16
CA GLU A 147 -7.96 -3.09 -13.18
C GLU A 147 -6.62 -3.84 -13.11
N VAL A 148 -6.03 -3.91 -11.91
CA VAL A 148 -4.75 -4.57 -11.65
C VAL A 148 -4.82 -6.08 -11.92
N ASN A 149 -5.87 -6.75 -11.45
CA ASN A 149 -6.01 -8.19 -11.67
C ASN A 149 -6.19 -8.53 -13.15
N ASN A 150 -6.96 -7.73 -13.88
CA ASN A 150 -7.15 -7.92 -15.32
C ASN A 150 -5.81 -7.79 -16.06
N MET A 151 -5.00 -6.77 -15.73
CA MET A 151 -3.66 -6.61 -16.29
C MET A 151 -2.74 -7.79 -15.96
N ALA A 152 -2.82 -8.32 -14.73
CA ALA A 152 -2.02 -9.47 -14.33
C ALA A 152 -2.40 -10.73 -15.13
N ASN A 153 -3.70 -10.99 -15.30
CA ASN A 153 -4.21 -12.12 -16.06
C ASN A 153 -3.84 -12.02 -17.56
N GLN A 154 -3.91 -10.83 -18.15
CA GLN A 154 -3.48 -10.61 -19.54
C GLN A 154 -1.99 -10.93 -19.73
N LYS A 155 -1.12 -10.45 -18.83
CA LYS A 155 0.32 -10.76 -18.88
C LYS A 155 0.64 -12.24 -18.71
N LEU A 156 -0.18 -12.98 -17.96
CA LEU A 156 -0.03 -14.43 -17.83
C LEU A 156 -0.40 -15.12 -19.15
N ALA A 157 -1.53 -14.74 -19.76
CA ALA A 157 -1.95 -15.29 -21.06
C ALA A 157 -0.92 -15.02 -22.17
N GLU A 158 -0.32 -13.83 -22.21
CA GLU A 158 0.74 -13.50 -23.16
C GLU A 158 2.00 -14.36 -22.97
N LYS A 159 2.37 -14.66 -21.71
CA LYS A 159 3.52 -15.52 -21.41
C LYS A 159 3.30 -16.98 -21.83
N GLU A 160 2.08 -17.49 -21.65
CA GLU A 160 1.72 -18.85 -22.09
C GLU A 160 1.70 -18.98 -23.62
N GLN A 161 1.33 -17.92 -24.33
CA GLN A 161 1.39 -17.89 -25.80
C GLN A 161 2.84 -17.85 -26.30
N GLN A 162 3.73 -17.11 -25.62
CA GLN A 162 5.15 -17.03 -25.98
C GLN A 162 5.91 -18.34 -25.69
N SER A 163 5.56 -19.07 -24.62
CA SER A 163 6.20 -20.36 -24.33
C SER A 163 5.82 -21.46 -25.33
N ASN A 164 4.61 -21.38 -25.91
CA ASN A 164 4.12 -22.36 -26.88
C ASN A 164 4.57 -22.07 -28.33
N SER A 165 5.21 -20.92 -28.59
CA SER A 165 5.73 -20.56 -29.92
C SER A 165 7.23 -20.83 -30.09
N ASP A 166 7.94 -21.12 -29.00
CA ASP A 166 9.39 -21.37 -28.97
C ASP A 166 9.74 -22.88 -28.92
N ASP A 167 8.72 -23.76 -28.92
CA ASP A 167 8.79 -25.22 -29.10
C ASP A 167 8.30 -25.64 -30.50
#